data_AF-A0A7C7M706-F1
#
_entry.id   AF-A0A7C7M706-F1
#
_cell.length_a   1.000
_cell.length_b   1.000
_cell.length_c   1.000
_cell.angle_alpha   90.00
_cell.angle_beta   90.00
_cell.angle_gamma   90.00
#
_symmetry.space_group_name_H-M   'P 1'
#
loop_
_entity.id
_entity.type
_entity.pdbx_description
1 polymer ?
#
loop_
_entity_poly.entity_id
_entity_poly.type
_entity_poly.pdbx_seq_one_letter_code
_entity_poly.pdbx_strand_id
1 'polypeptide(L)'
;MPSSEENITLSAEEAKKKSIFGYCMYDWGKSAFETSVTVAILPAWFAYLFLEANGLTGTVIGVEMSSDAAWSLAVAIGTWMVAMVSPSIGVIADRKRIKMKALKLMTWLGASAVFMLALTPFFDDSFQWVWIFVMFMLANIGLNGAGVFYNALLPHQGEDHEMDSISNKAYAYGYLCGGTLGID
;
A
#
# COMPACT_ATOMS: atom_id res chain seq x y z
N MET A 1 -11.35 -44.59 6.90
CA MET A 1 -11.17 -43.28 7.55
C MET A 1 -9.72 -42.90 7.36
N PRO A 2 -9.40 -41.71 6.84
CA PRO A 2 -8.03 -41.24 6.75
C PRO A 2 -7.39 -41.18 8.14
N SER A 3 -6.08 -41.43 8.22
CA SER A 3 -5.34 -41.48 9.50
C SER A 3 -5.23 -40.07 10.11
N SER A 4 -4.94 -39.98 11.42
CA SER A 4 -4.77 -38.67 12.08
C SER A 4 -3.64 -37.84 11.47
N GLU A 5 -2.58 -38.50 10.98
CA GLU A 5 -1.47 -37.85 10.28
C GLU A 5 -1.89 -37.30 8.91
N GLU A 6 -2.67 -38.05 8.15
CA GLU A 6 -3.19 -37.62 6.83
C GLU A 6 -4.14 -36.41 6.96
N ASN A 7 -4.93 -36.35 8.03
CA ASN A 7 -5.77 -35.17 8.31
C ASN A 7 -4.94 -33.94 8.72
N ILE A 8 -3.82 -34.13 9.43
CA ILE A 8 -2.92 -33.04 9.84
C ILE A 8 -2.20 -32.47 8.61
N THR A 9 -1.70 -33.31 7.72
CA THR A 9 -0.99 -32.90 6.50
C THR A 9 -1.93 -32.16 5.55
N LEU A 10 -3.13 -32.67 5.32
CA LEU A 10 -4.16 -31.99 4.52
C LEU A 10 -4.50 -30.61 5.10
N SER A 11 -4.70 -30.49 6.41
CA SER A 11 -5.00 -29.19 7.04
C SER A 11 -3.84 -28.19 6.93
N ALA A 12 -2.59 -28.68 6.96
CA ALA A 12 -1.41 -27.84 6.83
C ALA A 12 -1.25 -27.33 5.39
N GLU A 13 -1.52 -28.17 4.40
CA GLU A 13 -1.49 -27.82 2.98
C GLU A 13 -2.60 -26.80 2.63
N GLU A 14 -3.81 -27.00 3.16
CA GLU A 14 -4.93 -26.05 3.02
C GLU A 14 -4.59 -24.69 3.66
N ALA A 15 -4.00 -24.68 4.85
CA ALA A 15 -3.58 -23.46 5.53
C ALA A 15 -2.50 -22.70 4.74
N LYS A 16 -1.53 -23.42 4.15
CA LYS A 16 -0.49 -22.86 3.29
C LYS A 16 -1.09 -22.23 2.04
N LYS A 17 -1.99 -22.94 1.35
CA LYS A 17 -2.68 -22.42 0.15
C LYS A 17 -3.47 -21.15 0.44
N LYS A 18 -4.17 -21.10 1.58
CA LYS A 18 -4.91 -19.90 2.02
C LYS A 18 -3.98 -18.73 2.33
N SER A 19 -2.81 -19.00 2.91
CA SER A 19 -1.80 -17.98 3.20
C SER A 19 -1.23 -17.35 1.92
N ILE A 20 -0.87 -18.19 0.94
CA ILE A 20 -0.37 -17.75 -0.38
C ILE A 20 -1.44 -16.92 -1.11
N PHE A 21 -2.68 -17.40 -1.15
CA PHE A 21 -3.77 -16.65 -1.77
C PHE A 21 -3.98 -15.27 -1.13
N GLY A 22 -3.94 -15.19 0.21
CA GLY A 22 -4.04 -13.91 0.92
C GLY A 22 -2.89 -12.96 0.60
N TYR A 23 -1.68 -13.50 0.44
CA TYR A 23 -0.51 -12.72 0.02
C TYR A 23 -0.69 -12.16 -1.40
N CYS A 24 -1.11 -12.99 -2.37
CA CYS A 24 -1.38 -12.54 -3.74
C CYS A 24 -2.48 -11.47 -3.82
N MET A 25 -3.59 -11.66 -3.08
CA MET A 25 -4.69 -10.68 -3.05
C MET A 25 -4.24 -9.34 -2.45
N TYR A 26 -3.38 -9.38 -1.44
CA TYR A 26 -2.79 -8.18 -0.86
C TYR A 26 -1.90 -7.44 -1.86
N ASP A 27 -1.02 -8.17 -2.56
CA ASP A 27 -0.12 -7.62 -3.57
C ASP A 27 -0.89 -6.96 -4.72
N TRP A 28 -1.98 -7.59 -5.16
CA TRP A 28 -2.89 -7.05 -6.17
C TRP A 28 -3.50 -5.71 -5.74
N GLY A 29 -4.08 -5.67 -4.54
CA GLY A 29 -4.66 -4.43 -4.00
C GLY A 29 -3.63 -3.32 -3.82
N LYS A 30 -2.44 -3.67 -3.34
CA LYS A 30 -1.30 -2.73 -3.20
C LYS A 30 -0.91 -2.14 -4.56
N SER A 31 -0.77 -2.97 -5.59
CA SER A 31 -0.35 -2.54 -6.93
C SER A 31 -1.40 -1.65 -7.61
N ALA A 32 -2.69 -1.98 -7.45
CA ALA A 32 -3.78 -1.14 -7.94
C ALA A 32 -3.78 0.24 -7.26
N PHE A 33 -3.52 0.29 -5.95
CA PHE A 33 -3.38 1.54 -5.20
C PHE A 33 -2.17 2.36 -5.66
N GLU A 34 -0.99 1.74 -5.82
CA GLU A 34 0.22 2.44 -6.28
C GLU A 34 0.02 3.04 -7.67
N THR A 35 -0.45 2.26 -8.63
CA THR A 35 -0.65 2.74 -10.01
C THR A 35 -1.74 3.81 -10.10
N SER A 36 -2.89 3.58 -9.50
CA SER A 36 -4.04 4.49 -9.62
C SER A 36 -3.90 5.72 -8.75
N VAL A 37 -3.60 5.55 -7.46
CA VAL A 37 -3.60 6.65 -6.49
C VAL A 37 -2.26 7.36 -6.46
N THR A 38 -1.13 6.63 -6.44
CA THR A 38 0.16 7.31 -6.24
C THR A 38 0.77 7.87 -7.52
N VAL A 39 0.44 7.30 -8.69
CA VAL A 39 1.08 7.66 -9.96
C VAL A 39 0.12 8.31 -10.96
N ALA A 40 -1.10 7.80 -11.13
CA ALA A 40 -1.97 8.23 -12.22
C ALA A 40 -2.95 9.36 -11.85
N ILE A 41 -3.90 9.08 -10.95
CA ILE A 41 -5.11 9.89 -10.78
C ILE A 41 -4.86 11.02 -9.78
N LEU A 42 -4.38 10.70 -8.58
CA LEU A 42 -4.30 11.67 -7.49
C LEU A 42 -3.25 12.77 -7.70
N PRO A 43 -2.05 12.51 -8.28
CA PRO A 43 -1.11 13.58 -8.58
C PRO A 43 -1.69 14.61 -9.56
N ALA A 44 -2.38 14.14 -10.60
CA ALA A 44 -3.02 15.01 -11.59
C ALA A 44 -4.15 15.84 -10.96
N TRP A 45 -4.99 15.21 -10.13
CA TRP A 45 -6.06 15.91 -9.42
C TRP A 45 -5.52 16.93 -8.41
N PHE A 46 -4.47 16.57 -7.67
CA PHE A 46 -3.78 17.47 -6.75
C PHE A 46 -3.19 18.68 -7.49
N ALA A 47 -2.50 18.47 -8.60
CA ALA A 47 -1.91 19.55 -9.38
C ALA A 47 -2.96 20.54 -9.89
N TYR A 48 -4.11 20.03 -10.35
CA TYR A 48 -5.24 20.85 -10.76
C TYR A 48 -5.76 21.75 -9.62
N LEU A 49 -6.09 21.15 -8.47
CA LEU A 49 -6.62 21.91 -7.32
C LEU A 49 -5.57 22.87 -6.73
N PHE A 50 -4.30 22.49 -6.74
CA PHE A 50 -3.22 23.36 -6.30
C PHE A 50 -3.11 24.60 -7.18
N LEU A 51 -3.16 24.41 -8.50
CA LEU A 51 -3.11 25.49 -9.49
C LEU A 51 -4.31 26.43 -9.35
N GLU A 52 -5.50 25.88 -9.12
CA GLU A 52 -6.72 26.65 -8.93
C GLU A 52 -6.68 27.52 -7.66
N ALA A 53 -6.16 26.98 -6.56
CA ALA A 53 -6.09 27.68 -5.29
C ALA A 53 -4.92 28.67 -5.16
N ASN A 54 -3.75 28.36 -5.77
CA ASN A 54 -2.51 29.09 -5.52
C ASN A 54 -1.87 29.68 -6.80
N GLY A 55 -2.26 29.23 -7.99
CA GLY A 55 -1.53 29.51 -9.23
C GLY A 55 -0.31 28.61 -9.41
N LEU A 56 0.68 29.06 -10.18
CA LEU A 56 1.85 28.24 -10.56
C LEU A 56 2.72 27.84 -9.36
N THR A 57 2.75 28.67 -8.32
CA THR A 57 3.50 28.46 -7.09
C THR A 57 2.62 28.78 -5.89
N GLY A 58 2.78 28.02 -4.82
CA GLY A 58 2.08 28.22 -3.55
C GLY A 58 3.02 28.09 -2.37
N THR A 59 2.68 28.74 -1.25
CA THR A 59 3.47 28.59 -0.03
C THR A 59 3.03 27.34 0.72
N VAL A 60 3.92 26.35 0.79
CA VAL A 60 3.69 25.08 1.49
C VAL A 60 4.74 24.96 2.60
N ILE A 61 4.29 24.89 3.86
CA ILE A 61 5.18 24.83 5.03
C ILE A 61 6.19 26.02 5.05
N GLY A 62 5.72 27.21 4.67
CA GLY A 62 6.53 28.44 4.70
C GLY A 62 7.56 28.57 3.57
N VAL A 63 7.55 27.66 2.58
CA VAL A 63 8.42 27.72 1.39
C VAL A 63 7.56 27.79 0.14
N GLU A 64 7.91 28.66 -0.79
CA GLU A 64 7.24 28.76 -2.08
C GLU A 64 7.67 27.60 -2.98
N MET A 65 6.70 26.84 -3.48
CA MET A 65 6.97 25.66 -4.30
C MET A 65 5.85 25.39 -5.31
N SER A 66 6.17 24.64 -6.37
CA SER A 66 5.20 24.15 -7.34
C SER A 66 4.40 22.97 -6.79
N SER A 67 3.32 22.62 -7.47
CA SER A 67 2.52 21.42 -7.17
C SER A 67 3.37 20.14 -7.14
N ASP A 68 4.28 19.96 -8.10
CA ASP A 68 5.14 18.77 -8.19
C ASP A 68 6.10 18.66 -6.99
N ALA A 69 6.64 19.80 -6.55
CA ALA A 69 7.52 19.86 -5.40
C ALA A 69 6.75 19.58 -4.10
N ALA A 70 5.55 20.14 -3.95
CA ALA A 70 4.66 19.83 -2.83
C ALA A 70 4.29 18.34 -2.81
N TRP A 71 3.90 17.76 -3.94
CA TRP A 71 3.59 16.34 -4.05
C TRP A 71 4.79 15.46 -3.64
N SER A 72 5.97 15.78 -4.17
CA SER A 72 7.23 15.09 -3.84
C SER A 72 7.57 15.20 -2.34
N LEU A 73 7.27 16.34 -1.72
CA LEU A 73 7.43 16.54 -0.28
C LEU A 73 6.53 15.60 0.53
N ALA A 74 5.26 15.45 0.14
CA ALA A 74 4.35 14.50 0.81
C ALA A 74 4.87 13.05 0.73
N VAL A 75 5.37 12.63 -0.44
CA VAL A 75 6.01 11.32 -0.64
C VAL A 75 7.25 11.16 0.23
N ALA A 76 8.10 12.19 0.27
CA ALA A 76 9.35 12.17 1.04
C ALA A 76 9.07 12.07 2.56
N ILE A 77 8.11 12.84 3.08
CA ILE A 77 7.70 12.78 4.49
C ILE A 77 7.18 11.38 4.84
N GLY A 78 6.31 10.81 3.99
CA GLY A 78 5.77 9.47 4.21
C GLY A 78 6.87 8.40 4.25
N THR A 79 7.79 8.46 3.29
CA THR A 79 8.93 7.53 3.21
C THR A 79 9.87 7.69 4.40
N TRP A 80 10.18 8.92 4.80
CA TRP A 80 11.07 9.23 5.92
C TRP A 80 10.49 8.74 7.25
N MET A 81 9.19 8.96 7.50
CA MET A 81 8.54 8.46 8.72
C MET A 81 8.57 6.93 8.79
N VAL A 82 8.37 6.24 7.66
CA VAL A 82 8.46 4.77 7.63
C VAL A 82 9.91 4.30 7.83
N ALA A 83 10.89 5.00 7.26
CA ALA A 83 12.30 4.69 7.49
C ALA A 83 12.69 4.76 8.97
N MET A 84 12.09 5.69 9.75
CA MET A 84 12.32 5.76 11.21
C MET A 84 11.69 4.59 11.98
N VAL A 85 10.58 4.03 11.51
CA VAL A 85 9.88 2.91 12.17
C VAL A 85 10.49 1.55 11.79
N SER A 86 11.12 1.47 10.61
CA SER A 86 11.72 0.23 10.09
C SER A 86 12.69 -0.48 11.05
N PRO A 87 13.63 0.19 11.76
CA PRO A 87 14.53 -0.46 12.72
C PRO A 87 13.80 -1.14 13.88
N SER A 88 12.73 -0.53 14.39
CA SER A 88 11.94 -1.07 15.50
C SER A 88 11.27 -2.40 15.12
N ILE A 89 10.98 -2.61 13.84
CA ILE A 89 10.37 -3.83 13.30
C ILE A 89 11.37 -5.00 13.30
N GLY A 90 12.65 -4.73 13.08
CA GLY A 90 13.72 -5.72 13.19
C GLY A 90 13.85 -6.31 14.60
N VAL A 91 13.59 -5.50 15.64
CA VAL A 91 13.61 -5.94 17.04
C VAL A 91 12.34 -6.74 17.40
N ILE A 92 11.20 -6.44 16.77
CA ILE A 92 9.92 -7.13 16.99
C ILE A 92 9.83 -8.44 16.15
N ALA A 93 10.91 -8.81 15.46
CA ALA A 93 10.93 -9.83 14.41
C ALA A 93 10.48 -11.24 14.83
N ASP A 94 10.45 -11.57 16.12
CA ASP A 94 10.10 -12.93 16.59
C ASP A 94 8.59 -13.21 16.62
N ARG A 95 7.71 -12.22 16.48
CA ARG A 95 6.27 -12.41 16.68
C ARG A 95 5.44 -12.18 15.41
N LYS A 96 5.22 -13.24 14.62
CA LYS A 96 4.34 -13.28 13.41
C LYS A 96 2.97 -12.62 13.63
N ARG A 97 2.37 -12.81 14.82
CA ARG A 97 1.06 -12.22 15.19
C ARG A 97 1.08 -10.69 15.28
N ILE A 98 2.19 -10.09 15.71
CA ILE A 98 2.32 -8.63 15.80
C ILE A 98 2.48 -8.03 14.41
N LYS A 99 3.31 -8.65 13.56
CA LYS A 99 3.51 -8.24 12.15
C LYS A 99 2.18 -8.20 11.38
N MET A 100 1.36 -9.25 11.49
CA MET A 100 0.06 -9.30 10.83
C MET A 100 -0.95 -8.27 11.35
N LYS A 101 -0.91 -7.93 12.65
CA LYS A 101 -1.75 -6.86 13.20
C LYS A 101 -1.30 -5.49 12.70
N ALA A 102 0.00 -5.23 12.71
CA ALA A 102 0.57 -3.97 12.24
C ALA A 102 0.31 -3.76 10.74
N LEU A 103 0.49 -4.81 9.92
CA LEU A 103 0.13 -4.81 8.50
C LEU A 103 -1.32 -4.35 8.31
N LYS A 104 -2.27 -5.00 8.98
CA LYS A 104 -3.69 -4.64 8.90
C LYS A 104 -3.96 -3.19 9.30
N LEU A 105 -3.35 -2.72 10.39
CA LEU A 105 -3.53 -1.33 10.85
C LEU A 105 -3.03 -0.33 9.81
N MET A 106 -1.85 -0.58 9.22
CA MET A 106 -1.29 0.29 8.19
C MET A 106 -2.12 0.25 6.89
N THR A 107 -2.64 -0.91 6.50
CA THR A 107 -3.56 -1.03 5.36
C THR A 107 -4.87 -0.29 5.62
N TRP A 108 -5.45 -0.39 6.81
CA TRP A 108 -6.65 0.36 7.18
C TRP A 108 -6.40 1.86 7.23
N LEU A 109 -5.24 2.30 7.73
CA LEU A 109 -4.82 3.70 7.67
C LEU A 109 -4.83 4.19 6.22
N GLY A 110 -4.16 3.46 5.32
CA GLY A 110 -4.12 3.83 3.90
C GLY A 110 -5.49 3.85 3.23
N ALA A 111 -6.28 2.78 3.41
CA ALA A 111 -7.61 2.67 2.83
C ALA A 111 -8.57 3.75 3.36
N SER A 112 -8.52 4.04 4.66
CA SER A 112 -9.36 5.09 5.27
C SER A 112 -8.99 6.48 4.78
N ALA A 113 -7.70 6.77 4.59
CA ALA A 113 -7.24 8.03 4.04
C ALA A 113 -7.72 8.23 2.59
N VAL A 114 -7.68 7.18 1.76
CA VAL A 114 -8.24 7.21 0.40
C VAL A 114 -9.74 7.40 0.42
N PHE A 115 -10.45 6.68 1.29
CA PHE A 115 -11.90 6.85 1.43
C PHE A 115 -12.26 8.27 1.83
N MET A 116 -11.47 8.90 2.70
CA MET A 116 -11.62 10.30 3.09
C MET A 116 -11.37 11.30 1.96
N LEU A 117 -10.67 10.93 0.87
CA LEU A 117 -10.56 11.77 -0.32
C LEU A 117 -11.91 11.99 -1.01
N ALA A 118 -12.89 11.09 -0.82
CA ALA A 118 -14.24 11.30 -1.34
C ALA A 118 -14.94 12.51 -0.70
N LEU A 119 -14.45 12.98 0.45
CA LEU A 119 -14.97 14.17 1.12
C LEU A 119 -14.40 15.48 0.56
N THR A 120 -13.42 15.43 -0.34
CA THR A 120 -12.78 16.62 -0.93
C THR A 120 -13.79 17.65 -1.48
N PRO A 121 -14.84 17.26 -2.24
CA PRO A 121 -15.79 18.22 -2.81
C PRO A 121 -16.68 18.94 -1.79
N PHE A 122 -16.65 18.54 -0.51
CA PHE A 122 -17.40 19.20 0.56
C PHE A 122 -16.61 20.33 1.25
N PHE A 123 -15.35 20.53 0.88
CA PHE A 123 -14.49 21.59 1.42
C PHE A 123 -14.39 22.78 0.45
N ASP A 124 -14.07 23.95 1.00
CA ASP A 124 -13.80 25.16 0.23
C ASP A 124 -12.63 24.96 -0.75
N ASP A 125 -12.74 25.52 -1.95
CA ASP A 125 -11.79 25.34 -3.06
C ASP A 125 -10.33 25.65 -2.66
N SER A 126 -10.13 26.65 -1.78
CA SER A 126 -8.82 27.02 -1.25
C SER A 126 -8.20 25.99 -0.29
N PHE A 127 -9.02 25.09 0.27
CA PHE A 127 -8.60 24.06 1.22
C PHE A 127 -8.54 22.65 0.61
N GLN A 128 -9.20 22.40 -0.52
CA GLN A 128 -9.26 21.06 -1.13
C GLN A 128 -7.87 20.48 -1.43
N TRP A 129 -6.94 21.29 -1.94
CA TRP A 129 -5.56 20.83 -2.21
C TRP A 129 -4.83 20.43 -0.93
N VAL A 130 -5.02 21.16 0.18
CA VAL A 130 -4.43 20.83 1.49
C VAL A 130 -5.01 19.52 2.01
N TRP A 131 -6.32 19.32 1.87
CA TRP A 131 -6.97 18.07 2.26
C TRP A 131 -6.40 16.88 1.51
N ILE A 132 -6.28 16.97 0.17
CA ILE A 132 -5.66 15.92 -0.65
C ILE A 132 -4.21 15.69 -0.21
N PHE A 133 -3.43 16.75 0.02
CA PHE A 133 -2.04 16.64 0.46
C PHE A 133 -1.92 15.81 1.74
N VAL A 134 -2.72 16.14 2.77
CA VAL A 134 -2.67 15.46 4.08
C VAL A 134 -3.18 14.02 3.97
N MET A 135 -4.30 13.80 3.29
CA MET A 135 -4.85 12.45 3.11
C MET A 135 -3.92 11.56 2.28
N PHE A 136 -3.32 12.10 1.22
CA PHE A 136 -2.33 11.37 0.45
C PHE A 136 -1.10 11.03 1.28
N MET A 137 -0.60 11.96 2.10
CA MET A 137 0.52 11.70 3.01
C MET A 137 0.19 10.55 3.97
N LEU A 138 -1.00 10.54 4.58
CA LEU A 138 -1.47 9.41 5.42
C LEU A 138 -1.56 8.09 4.63
N ALA A 139 -2.07 8.16 3.40
CA ALA A 139 -2.15 7.00 2.52
C ALA A 139 -0.75 6.45 2.16
N ASN A 140 0.20 7.35 1.89
CA ASN A 140 1.58 7.03 1.57
C ASN A 140 2.32 6.39 2.76
N ILE A 141 2.09 6.89 3.98
CA ILE A 141 2.60 6.27 5.22
C ILE A 141 2.02 4.88 5.42
N GLY A 142 0.70 4.73 5.23
CA GLY A 142 0.03 3.44 5.31
C GLY A 142 0.59 2.42 4.31
N LEU A 143 0.77 2.84 3.05
CA LEU A 143 1.36 2.01 2.00
C LEU A 143 2.79 1.57 2.35
N ASN A 144 3.68 2.52 2.60
CA ASN A 144 5.09 2.24 2.86
C ASN A 144 5.27 1.45 4.17
N GLY A 145 4.54 1.81 5.22
CA GLY A 145 4.58 1.13 6.52
C GLY A 145 4.06 -0.30 6.41
N ALA A 146 2.96 -0.51 5.69
CA ALA A 146 2.45 -1.85 5.43
C ALA A 146 3.44 -2.67 4.59
N GLY A 147 4.14 -2.04 3.63
CA GLY A 147 5.22 -2.65 2.85
C GLY A 147 6.34 -3.24 3.70
N VAL A 148 6.76 -2.56 4.77
CA VAL A 148 7.79 -3.10 5.69
C VAL A 148 7.32 -4.38 6.37
N PHE A 149 6.08 -4.39 6.90
CA PHE A 149 5.53 -5.60 7.55
C PHE A 149 5.24 -6.72 6.56
N TYR A 150 4.80 -6.38 5.35
CA TYR A 150 4.55 -7.31 4.27
C TYR A 150 5.82 -8.05 3.86
N ASN A 151 6.91 -7.31 3.59
CA ASN A 151 8.21 -7.90 3.26
C ASN A 151 8.76 -8.77 4.40
N ALA A 152 8.55 -8.37 5.66
CA ALA A 152 8.96 -9.16 6.83
C ALA A 152 8.15 -10.46 7.03
N LEU A 153 7.02 -10.63 6.33
CA LEU A 153 6.20 -11.85 6.33
C LEU A 153 6.62 -12.83 5.22
N LEU A 154 7.35 -12.38 4.20
CA LEU A 154 7.79 -13.19 3.07
C LEU A 154 8.51 -14.49 3.50
N PRO A 155 9.47 -14.48 4.46
CA PRO A 155 10.17 -15.70 4.87
C PRO A 155 9.28 -16.74 5.56
N HIS A 156 8.03 -16.40 5.86
CA HIS A 156 7.07 -17.29 6.55
C HIS A 156 5.99 -17.85 5.61
N GLN A 157 6.10 -17.62 4.30
CA GLN A 157 5.12 -18.04 3.28
C GLN A 157 5.52 -19.31 2.49
N GLY A 158 6.81 -19.67 2.45
CA GLY A 158 7.30 -20.89 1.79
C GLY A 158 8.81 -21.09 1.94
N GLU A 159 9.29 -22.30 1.63
CA GLU A 159 10.72 -22.59 1.49
C GLU A 159 11.21 -22.25 0.08
N ASP A 160 12.51 -21.90 -0.07
CA ASP A 160 13.12 -21.40 -1.32
C ASP A 160 12.87 -22.28 -2.56
N HIS A 161 12.68 -23.59 -2.39
CA HIS A 161 12.50 -24.55 -3.49
C HIS A 161 11.11 -24.55 -4.13
N GLU A 162 10.08 -24.01 -3.46
CA GLU A 162 8.73 -23.86 -4.03
C GLU A 162 8.46 -22.45 -4.54
N MET A 163 9.37 -21.52 -4.23
CA MET A 163 9.28 -20.09 -4.54
C MET A 163 9.13 -19.88 -6.06
N ASP A 164 9.83 -20.65 -6.90
CA ASP A 164 9.72 -20.55 -8.36
C ASP A 164 8.34 -20.98 -8.90
N SER A 165 7.71 -22.01 -8.31
CA SER A 165 6.38 -22.47 -8.74
C SER A 165 5.25 -21.58 -8.22
N ILE A 166 5.42 -21.05 -7.00
CA ILE A 166 4.50 -20.11 -6.37
C ILE A 166 4.61 -18.76 -7.08
N SER A 167 5.82 -18.31 -7.42
CA SER A 167 6.07 -17.10 -8.19
C SER A 167 5.54 -17.22 -9.62
N ASN A 168 5.71 -18.35 -10.31
CA ASN A 168 5.08 -18.55 -11.64
C ASN A 168 3.53 -18.55 -11.59
N LYS A 169 2.92 -19.12 -10.54
CA LYS A 169 1.46 -19.05 -10.35
C LYS A 169 1.00 -17.65 -9.95
N ALA A 170 1.74 -16.96 -9.09
CA ALA A 170 1.47 -15.58 -8.70
C ALA A 170 1.67 -14.61 -9.88
N TYR A 171 2.66 -14.86 -10.75
CA TYR A 171 2.92 -14.13 -11.99
C TYR A 171 1.81 -14.38 -13.01
N ALA A 172 1.31 -15.62 -13.14
CA ALA A 172 0.16 -15.92 -14.00
C ALA A 172 -1.14 -15.25 -13.50
N TYR A 173 -1.37 -15.23 -12.17
CA TYR A 173 -2.47 -14.48 -11.57
C TYR A 173 -2.28 -12.96 -11.70
N GLY A 174 -1.05 -12.46 -11.59
CA GLY A 174 -0.67 -11.07 -11.78
C GLY A 174 -0.85 -10.61 -13.24
N TYR A 175 -0.51 -11.44 -14.22
CA TYR A 175 -0.71 -11.18 -15.66
C TYR A 175 -2.21 -11.16 -16.03
N LEU A 176 -3.00 -12.05 -15.43
CA LEU A 176 -4.47 -12.01 -15.55
C LEU A 176 -5.06 -10.76 -14.88
N CYS A 177 -4.42 -10.22 -13.84
CA CYS A 177 -4.86 -9.01 -13.14
C CYS A 177 -4.39 -7.70 -13.80
N GLY A 178 -3.28 -7.70 -14.55
CA GLY A 178 -2.83 -6.56 -15.36
C GLY A 178 -3.50 -6.50 -16.75
N GLY A 179 -3.97 -7.65 -17.26
CA GLY A 179 -4.52 -7.78 -18.61
C GLY A 179 -6.00 -7.41 -18.78
N THR A 180 -6.76 -7.14 -17.71
CA THR A 180 -8.17 -6.71 -17.82
C THR A 180 -8.35 -5.19 -17.81
N LEU A 181 -7.26 -4.42 -17.97
CA LEU A 181 -7.28 -2.96 -18.16
C LEU A 181 -6.73 -2.51 -19.53
N GLY A 182 -6.95 -3.32 -20.57
CA GLY A 182 -6.74 -2.87 -21.94
C GLY A 182 -6.93 -3.98 -22.96
N ILE A 183 -8.17 -4.21 -23.37
CA ILE A 183 -8.65 -4.28 -24.77
C ILE A 183 -10.17 -4.02 -24.71
N ASP A 184 -10.56 -2.78 -25.01
CA ASP A 184 -11.53 -2.47 -26.07
C ASP A 184 -10.86 -1.42 -26.97
#